data_AF-Q05XS9-F1
#
_entry.id   AF-Q05XS9-F1
#
_cell.length_a   1.000
_cell.length_b   1.000
_cell.length_c   1.000
_cell.angle_alpha   90.00
_cell.angle_beta   90.00
_cell.angle_gamma   90.00
#
_symmetry.space_group_name_H-M   'P 1'
#
loop_
_entity.id
_entity.type
_entity.pdbx_description
1 polymer ?
#
loop_
_entity_poly.entity_id
_entity_poly.type
_entity_poly.pdbx_seq_one_letter_code
_entity_poly.pdbx_strand_id
1 'polypeptide(L)'
;MEEQQPITPLTGPVFDADGRLTYMGVDGRRYVVDEGAELDEQEAAQVIEVLQQAGGVFEQIEADCRRWLDIVQASPLNNEEALTLLLATLETLLEEKDDDNAEQT
;
A
#
# COMPACT_ATOMS: atom_id res chain seq x y z
N MET A 1 15.88 -18.88 3.97
CA MET A 1 15.29 -17.82 3.13
C MET A 1 15.47 -16.55 3.92
N GLU A 2 16.24 -15.58 3.43
CA GLU A 2 16.34 -14.28 4.11
C GLU A 2 14.97 -13.59 3.97
N GLU A 3 14.31 -13.35 5.10
CA GLU A 3 13.10 -12.54 5.14
C GLU A 3 13.48 -11.14 4.65
N GLN A 4 13.03 -10.79 3.44
CA GLN A 4 13.25 -9.46 2.89
C GLN A 4 12.51 -8.49 3.82
N GLN A 5 13.28 -7.73 4.61
CA GLN A 5 12.70 -6.69 5.45
C GLN A 5 11.85 -5.75 4.58
N PRO A 6 10.66 -5.34 5.05
CA PRO A 6 9.81 -4.43 4.30
C PRO A 6 10.57 -3.12 4.06
N ILE A 7 10.65 -2.70 2.80
CA ILE A 7 11.36 -1.48 2.41
C ILE A 7 10.34 -0.34 2.30
N THR A 8 10.57 0.71 3.07
CA THR A 8 9.73 1.91 3.04
C THR A 8 9.85 2.60 1.67
N PRO A 9 8.73 2.82 0.96
CA PRO A 9 8.73 3.60 -0.26
C PRO A 9 9.12 5.05 0.03
N LEU A 10 10.07 5.58 -0.73
CA LEU A 10 10.46 6.99 -0.75
C LEU A 10 9.58 7.82 -1.70
N THR A 11 9.04 7.18 -2.73
CA THR A 11 8.13 7.80 -3.72
C THR A 11 6.88 6.97 -3.85
N GLY A 12 5.78 7.61 -4.26
CA GLY A 12 4.63 6.88 -4.79
C GLY A 12 5.05 5.95 -5.95
N PRO A 13 4.32 4.86 -6.17
CA PRO A 13 4.62 3.93 -7.25
C PRO A 13 4.37 4.57 -8.63
N VAL A 14 5.24 4.24 -9.59
CA VAL A 14 5.29 4.74 -10.98
C VAL A 14 5.64 3.59 -11.92
N PHE A 15 5.16 3.63 -13.16
CA PHE A 15 5.56 2.63 -14.15
C PHE A 15 6.92 2.92 -14.76
N ASP A 16 7.70 1.87 -14.98
CA ASP A 16 8.95 1.95 -15.73
C ASP A 16 8.74 1.79 -17.25
N ALA A 17 9.83 1.82 -18.01
CA ALA A 17 9.81 1.73 -19.48
C ALA A 17 9.32 0.38 -20.01
N ASP A 18 9.28 -0.65 -19.14
CA ASP A 18 8.82 -2.00 -19.47
C ASP A 18 7.36 -2.21 -19.02
N GLY A 19 6.67 -1.16 -18.55
CA GLY A 19 5.28 -1.23 -18.12
C GLY A 19 5.09 -1.87 -16.75
N ARG A 20 6.14 -1.93 -15.92
CA ARG A 20 6.05 -2.52 -14.58
C ARG A 20 5.81 -1.46 -13.52
N LEU A 21 4.94 -1.74 -12.57
CA LEU A 21 4.71 -0.84 -11.43
C LEU A 21 5.91 -0.90 -10.49
N THR A 22 6.57 0.24 -10.28
CA THR A 22 7.80 0.34 -9.48
C THR A 22 7.73 1.45 -8.44
N TYR A 23 8.46 1.34 -7.35
CA TYR A 23 8.70 2.47 -6.43
C TYR A 23 10.18 2.57 -6.07
N MET A 24 10.61 3.75 -5.62
CA MET A 24 11.96 3.91 -5.07
C MET A 24 11.93 3.68 -3.57
N GLY A 25 12.79 2.80 -3.05
CA GLY A 25 13.01 2.62 -1.62
C GLY A 25 13.87 3.74 -1.03
N VAL A 26 13.79 3.93 0.28
CA VAL A 26 14.66 4.88 1.01
C VAL A 26 16.15 4.56 0.93
N ASP A 27 16.50 3.35 0.49
CA ASP A 27 17.87 2.91 0.19
C ASP A 27 18.34 3.31 -1.22
N GLY A 28 17.48 4.00 -1.98
CA GLY A 28 17.73 4.45 -3.35
C GLY A 28 17.57 3.36 -4.41
N ARG A 29 17.14 2.15 -4.03
CA ARG A 29 16.90 1.06 -4.98
C ARG A 29 15.47 1.14 -5.52
N ARG A 30 15.27 0.71 -6.77
CA ARG A 30 13.95 0.61 -7.39
C ARG A 30 13.41 -0.81 -7.18
N TYR A 31 12.18 -0.91 -6.70
CA TYR A 31 11.47 -2.16 -6.44
C TYR A 31 10.28 -2.28 -7.37
N VAL A 32 9.97 -3.50 -7.79
CA VAL A 32 8.79 -3.83 -8.61
C VAL A 32 7.69 -4.31 -7.67
N VAL A 33 6.48 -3.76 -7.80
CA VAL A 33 5.33 -4.08 -6.96
C VAL A 33 4.66 -5.39 -7.41
N ASP A 34 4.64 -5.66 -8.72
CA ASP A 34 4.15 -6.91 -9.29
C ASP A 34 4.83 -7.21 -10.64
N GLU A 35 5.23 -8.47 -10.85
CA GLU A 35 5.76 -8.96 -12.14
C GLU A 35 4.65 -9.48 -13.08
N GLY A 36 3.41 -9.63 -12.58
CA GLY A 36 2.31 -10.29 -13.30
C GLY A 36 1.25 -9.38 -13.91
N ALA A 37 1.35 -8.07 -13.74
CA ALA A 37 0.42 -7.13 -14.33
C ALA A 37 0.75 -6.92 -15.82
N GLU A 38 0.25 -7.79 -16.71
CA GLU A 38 0.17 -7.50 -18.16
C GLU A 38 -0.87 -6.39 -18.39
N LEU A 39 -0.59 -5.19 -17.89
CA LEU A 39 -1.41 -4.00 -18.17
C LEU A 39 -1.02 -3.48 -19.54
N ASP A 40 -2.01 -3.27 -20.41
CA ASP A 40 -1.75 -2.53 -21.63
C ASP A 40 -1.41 -1.06 -21.33
N GLU A 41 -0.88 -0.33 -22.31
CA GLU A 41 -0.40 1.05 -22.13
C GLU A 41 -1.51 2.00 -21.63
N GLN A 42 -2.78 1.69 -21.94
CA GLN A 42 -3.93 2.50 -21.55
C GLN A 42 -4.39 2.17 -20.13
N GLU A 43 -4.41 0.89 -19.75
CA GLU A 43 -4.68 0.44 -18.37
C GLU A 43 -3.58 0.94 -17.42
N ALA A 44 -2.31 0.87 -17.84
CA ALA A 44 -1.18 1.40 -17.07
C ALA A 44 -1.32 2.92 -16.85
N ALA A 45 -1.70 3.69 -17.88
CA ALA A 45 -1.94 5.13 -17.75
C ALA A 45 -3.07 5.44 -16.77
N GLN A 46 -4.15 4.66 -16.79
CA GLN A 46 -5.28 4.82 -15.87
C GLN A 46 -4.87 4.50 -14.41
N VAL A 47 -4.06 3.46 -14.20
CA VAL A 47 -3.49 3.15 -12.88
C VAL A 47 -2.59 4.28 -12.40
N ILE A 48 -1.75 4.88 -13.26
CA ILE A 48 -0.92 6.04 -12.90
C ILE A 48 -1.79 7.22 -12.45
N GLU A 49 -2.83 7.54 -13.22
CA GLU A 49 -3.70 8.66 -12.90
C GLU A 49 -4.39 8.45 -11.54
N VAL A 50 -4.88 7.24 -11.27
CA VAL A 50 -5.47 6.88 -9.98
C VAL A 50 -4.43 6.98 -8.86
N LEU A 51 -3.21 6.47 -9.05
CA LEU A 51 -2.14 6.53 -8.05
C LEU A 51 -1.69 7.97 -7.76
N GLN A 52 -1.61 8.82 -8.78
CA GLN A 52 -1.31 10.24 -8.62
C GLN A 52 -2.41 10.97 -7.83
N GLN A 53 -3.67 10.69 -8.15
CA GLN A 53 -4.81 11.22 -7.41
C GLN A 53 -4.86 10.69 -5.96
N ALA A 54 -4.45 9.44 -5.76
CA ALA A 54 -4.35 8.82 -4.44
C ALA A 54 -3.11 9.27 -3.66
N GLY A 55 -2.17 10.02 -4.25
CA GLY A 55 -0.93 10.45 -3.59
C GLY A 55 -1.16 11.16 -2.26
N GLY A 56 -2.09 12.12 -2.22
CA GLY A 56 -2.45 12.80 -0.97
C GLY A 56 -3.16 11.89 0.04
N VAL A 57 -3.86 10.86 -0.42
CA VAL A 57 -4.48 9.85 0.44
C VAL A 57 -3.42 8.95 1.08
N PHE A 58 -2.38 8.56 0.34
CA PHE A 58 -1.26 7.79 0.89
C PHE A 58 -0.50 8.56 1.96
N GLU A 59 -0.25 9.86 1.76
CA GLU A 59 0.37 10.71 2.78
C GLU A 59 -0.50 10.79 4.05
N GLN A 60 -1.82 10.87 3.89
CA GLN A 60 -2.76 10.87 5.00
C GLN A 60 -2.76 9.53 5.76
N ILE A 61 -2.78 8.40 5.02
CA ILE A 61 -2.67 7.05 5.60
C ILE A 61 -1.36 6.91 6.36
N GLU A 62 -0.24 7.37 5.82
CA GLU A 62 1.05 7.32 6.50
C GLU A 62 1.02 8.11 7.82
N ALA A 63 0.48 9.34 7.79
CA ALA A 63 0.36 10.18 8.97
C ALA A 63 -0.52 9.53 10.05
N ASP A 64 -1.65 8.93 9.65
CA ASP A 64 -2.59 8.27 10.55
C ASP A 64 -1.98 6.97 11.13
N CYS A 65 -1.27 6.18 10.32
CA CYS A 65 -0.53 5.00 10.79
C CYS A 65 0.57 5.38 11.79
N ARG A 66 1.33 6.45 11.55
CA ARG A 66 2.35 6.95 12.50
C ARG A 66 1.70 7.35 13.83
N ARG A 67 0.59 8.09 13.75
CA ARG A 67 -0.16 8.50 14.95
C ARG A 67 -0.71 7.30 15.72
N TRP A 68 -1.24 6.31 15.02
CA TRP A 68 -1.73 5.08 15.62
C TRP A 68 -0.60 4.30 16.30
N LEU A 69 0.57 4.19 15.66
CA LEU A 69 1.75 3.57 16.24
C LEU A 69 2.21 4.27 17.53
N ASP A 70 2.22 5.61 17.57
CA ASP A 70 2.57 6.36 18.78
C ASP A 70 1.62 6.04 19.95
N ILE A 71 0.32 5.86 19.66
CA ILE A 71 -0.69 5.50 20.67
C ILE A 71 -0.49 4.07 21.16
N VAL A 72 -0.27 3.14 20.23
CA VAL A 72 -0.04 1.73 20.54
C VAL A 72 1.24 1.52 21.35
N GLN A 73 2.32 2.24 21.03
CA GLN A 73 3.57 2.16 21.77
C GLN A 73 3.43 2.64 23.23
N ALA A 74 2.45 3.49 23.51
CA ALA A 74 2.09 3.91 24.86
C ALA A 74 1.13 2.92 25.57
N SER A 75 0.70 1.86 24.88
CA SER A 75 -0.19 0.82 25.38
C SER A 75 0.60 -0.42 25.85
N PRO A 76 -0.05 -1.39 26.53
CA PRO A 76 0.59 -2.66 26.90
C PRO A 76 0.71 -3.65 25.74
N LEU A 77 0.16 -3.34 24.55
CA LEU A 77 0.27 -4.21 23.37
C LEU A 77 1.70 -4.23 22.87
N ASN A 78 2.16 -5.42 22.47
CA ASN A 78 3.40 -5.51 21.72
C ASN A 78 3.17 -5.16 20.23
N ASN A 79 4.26 -4.92 19.50
CA ASN A 79 4.19 -4.50 18.10
C ASN A 79 3.48 -5.51 17.20
N GLU A 80 3.60 -6.80 17.48
CA GLU A 80 2.98 -7.88 16.69
C GLU A 80 1.46 -7.87 16.88
N GLU A 81 0.99 -7.83 18.14
CA GLU A 81 -0.43 -7.78 18.48
C GLU A 81 -1.13 -6.55 17.89
N ALA A 82 -0.45 -5.41 17.93
CA ALA A 82 -0.97 -4.19 17.35
C ALA A 82 -1.08 -4.29 15.84
N LEU A 83 -0.04 -4.80 15.17
CA LEU A 83 -0.05 -4.96 13.72
C LEU A 83 -1.14 -5.93 13.29
N THR A 84 -1.33 -7.04 14.01
CA THR A 84 -2.43 -7.98 13.77
C THR A 84 -3.79 -7.30 13.87
N LEU A 85 -4.01 -6.45 14.89
CA LEU A 85 -5.26 -5.70 15.04
C LEU A 85 -5.50 -4.72 13.87
N LEU A 86 -4.44 -4.01 13.44
CA LEU A 86 -4.53 -3.08 12.31
C LEU A 86 -4.88 -3.82 11.01
N LEU A 87 -4.18 -4.92 10.72
CA LEU A 87 -4.42 -5.71 9.52
C LEU A 87 -5.83 -6.29 9.51
N ALA A 88 -6.27 -6.90 10.61
CA ALA A 88 -7.63 -7.44 10.71
C ALA A 88 -8.71 -6.35 10.50
N THR A 89 -8.47 -5.14 11.02
CA THR A 89 -9.40 -4.00 10.82
C THR A 89 -9.45 -3.58 9.36
N LEU A 90 -8.29 -3.53 8.68
CA LEU A 90 -8.23 -3.18 7.26
C LEU A 90 -8.84 -4.27 6.38
N GLU A 91 -8.61 -5.55 6.69
CA GLU A 91 -9.21 -6.70 6.01
C GLU A 91 -10.74 -6.63 6.07
N THR A 92 -11.33 -6.43 7.26
CA THR A 92 -12.79 -6.28 7.39
C THR A 92 -13.34 -5.10 6.59
N LEU A 93 -12.66 -3.94 6.62
CA LEU A 93 -13.09 -2.76 5.86
C LEU A 93 -13.01 -2.96 4.34
N LEU A 94 -12.09 -3.80 3.86
CA LEU A 94 -11.98 -4.14 2.45
C LEU A 94 -13.04 -5.16 2.05
N GLU A 95 -13.28 -6.19 2.87
CA GLU A 95 -14.35 -7.18 2.64
C GLU A 95 -15.73 -6.52 2.57
N GLU A 96 -16.04 -5.57 3.47
CA GLU A 96 -17.31 -4.81 3.43
C GLU A 96 -17.50 -4.04 2.12
N LYS A 97 -16.42 -3.52 1.53
CA LYS A 97 -16.48 -2.82 0.24
C LYS A 97 -16.73 -3.75 -0.93
N ASP A 98 -16.21 -4.96 -0.88
CA ASP A 98 -16.40 -5.95 -1.94
C ASP A 98 -17.83 -6.50 -1.95
N ASP A 99 -18.42 -6.70 -0.76
CA ASP A 99 -19.83 -7.09 -0.62
C ASP A 99 -20.79 -5.98 -1.12
N ASP A 100 -20.55 -4.72 -0.77
CA ASP A 100 -21.32 -3.56 -1.25
C ASP A 100 -21.26 -3.41 -2.79
N ASN A 101 -20.16 -3.83 -3.41
CA ASN A 101 -19.96 -3.78 -4.86
C ASN A 101 -20.66 -4.96 -5.57
N ALA A 102 -20.71 -6.13 -4.92
CA ALA A 102 -21.36 -7.34 -5.44
C ALA A 102 -22.90 -7.24 -5.42
N GLU A 103 -23.48 -6.47 -4.50
CA GLU A 103 -24.93 -6.26 -4.40
C GLU A 103 -25.47 -5.20 -5.40
N GLN A 104 -24.60 -4.46 -6.09
CA GLN A 104 -24.97 -3.39 -7.04
C GLN A 104 -24.90 -3.80 -8.53
N THR A 105 -24.57 -5.05 -8.85
CA THR A 105 -24.54 -5.64 -10.21
C THR A 105 -25.62 -6.69 -10.42
#